data_AF-A0AA38IDJ1-F1
#
_entry.id   AF-A0AA38IDJ1-F1
#
_cell.length_a   1.000
_cell.length_b   1.000
_cell.length_c   1.000
_cell.angle_alpha   90.00
_cell.angle_beta   90.00
_cell.angle_gamma   90.00
#
_symmetry.space_group_name_H-M   'P 1'
#
loop_
_entity.id
_entity.type
_entity.pdbx_description
1 polymer ?
#
loop_
_entity_poly.entity_id
_entity_poly.type
_entity_poly.pdbx_seq_one_letter_code
_entity_poly.pdbx_strand_id
1 'polypeptide(L)' 'MSSAASYKPQIVWPNVIVMLLYHYFSVLGLYYMLTMTLIWQATLFFVILGRAGGIGASAGSHRLWSHKAYKAKLPLRIM' A
#
# COMPACT_ATOMS: atom_id res chain seq x y z
N MET A 1 37.69 -0.06 11.55
CA MET A 1 36.32 0.02 12.13
C MET A 1 35.81 1.43 11.86
N SER A 2 34.97 1.58 10.82
CA SER A 2 34.49 2.89 10.38
C SER A 2 33.57 3.51 11.45
N SER A 3 33.85 4.76 11.81
CA SER A 3 33.11 5.56 12.80
C SER A 3 31.64 5.69 12.39
N ALA A 4 30.73 5.10 13.18
CA ALA A 4 29.30 5.28 13.02
C ALA A 4 28.91 6.71 13.41
N ALA A 5 28.83 7.61 12.42
CA ALA A 5 28.24 8.92 12.63
C ALA A 5 26.79 8.75 13.13
N SER A 6 26.45 9.40 14.25
CA SER A 6 25.11 9.36 14.83
C SER A 6 24.10 9.98 13.86
N TYR A 7 23.29 9.14 13.22
CA TYR A 7 22.19 9.60 12.36
C TYR A 7 21.16 10.37 13.20
N LYS A 8 20.90 11.63 12.83
CA LYS A 8 19.81 12.43 13.39
C LYS A 8 18.61 12.33 12.43
N PRO A 9 17.50 11.67 12.81
CA PRO A 9 16.34 11.58 11.95
C PRO A 9 15.75 12.97 11.70
N GLN A 10 15.54 13.30 10.42
CA GLN A 10 14.86 14.52 10.01
C GLN A 10 13.42 14.18 9.65
N ILE A 11 12.48 14.92 10.24
CA ILE A 11 11.05 14.71 9.98
C ILE A 11 10.69 15.35 8.65
N VAL A 12 10.20 14.52 7.73
CA VAL A 12 9.59 14.99 6.48
C VAL A 12 8.10 15.20 6.72
N TRP A 13 7.75 16.40 7.21
CA TRP A 13 6.38 16.77 7.57
C TRP A 13 5.30 16.48 6.50
N PRO A 14 5.56 16.68 5.19
CA PRO A 14 4.60 16.30 4.15
C PRO A 14 4.18 14.83 4.24
N ASN A 15 5.11 13.91 4.51
CA ASN A 15 4.81 12.49 4.63
C ASN A 15 3.96 12.21 5.87
N VAL A 16 4.20 12.94 6.96
CA VAL A 16 3.41 12.83 8.20
C VAL A 16 1.96 13.24 7.94
N ILE A 17 1.76 14.38 7.28
CA ILE A 17 0.42 14.90 6.95
C ILE A 17 -0.33 13.90 6.04
N VAL A 18 0.32 13.42 4.99
CA VAL A 18 -0.27 12.43 4.07
C VAL A 18 -0.64 11.14 4.82
N MET A 19 0.23 10.66 5.70
CA MET A 19 -0.04 9.46 6.50
C MET A 19 -1.22 9.65 7.45
N LEU A 20 -1.31 10.80 8.13
CA LEU A 20 -2.44 11.12 9.02
C LEU A 20 -3.76 11.18 8.26
N LEU A 21 -3.78 11.87 7.11
CA LEU A 21 -4.96 11.94 6.26
C LEU A 21 -5.39 10.56 5.78
N TYR A 22 -4.44 9.71 5.37
CA TYR A 22 -4.73 8.35 4.93
C TYR A 22 -5.44 7.53 6.03
N HIS A 23 -4.96 7.62 7.28
CA HIS A 23 -5.58 6.92 8.40
C HIS A 23 -6.96 7.48 8.75
N TYR A 24 -7.11 8.80 8.72
CA TYR A 24 -8.39 9.45 8.95
C TYR A 24 -9.46 9.01 7.95
N PHE A 25 -9.14 9.03 6.64
CA PHE A 25 -10.06 8.56 5.60
C PHE A 25 -10.33 7.05 5.69
N SER A 26 -9.35 6.25 6.11
CA SER A 26 -9.54 4.81 6.31
C SER A 26 -10.57 4.52 7.40
N VAL A 27 -10.49 5.23 8.53
CA VAL A 27 -11.46 5.08 9.64
C VAL A 27 -12.86 5.54 9.21
N LEU A 28 -12.96 6.67 8.51
CA LEU A 28 -14.24 7.15 7.97
C LEU A 28 -14.86 6.17 6.96
N GLY A 29 -14.07 5.66 6.03
CA GLY A 29 -14.51 4.67 5.05
C GLY A 29 -15.01 3.39 5.71
N LEU A 30 -14.29 2.91 6.74
CA LEU A 30 -14.70 1.75 7.52
C LEU A 30 -16.03 1.99 8.25
N TYR A 31 -16.21 3.17 8.85
CA TYR A 31 -17.47 3.55 9.48
C TYR A 31 -18.64 3.46 8.47
N TYR A 32 -18.49 4.07 7.29
CA TYR A 32 -19.54 4.04 6.25
C TYR A 32 -19.82 2.65 5.68
N MET A 33 -18.81 1.77 5.64
CA MET A 33 -18.98 0.37 5.26
C MET A 33 -19.79 -0.40 6.31
N LEU A 34 -19.50 -0.18 7.60
CA LEU A 34 -20.20 -0.87 8.71
C LEU A 34 -21.64 -0.39 8.88
N THR A 35 -21.93 0.89 8.62
CA THR A 35 -23.28 1.44 8.68
C THR A 35 -24.12 1.12 7.44
N MET A 36 -23.61 0.35 6.46
CA MET A 36 -24.27 -0.01 5.20
C MET A 36 -24.78 1.20 4.39
N THR A 37 -24.23 2.38 4.67
CA THR A 37 -24.54 3.62 3.95
C THR A 37 -23.81 3.71 2.61
N LEU A 38 -22.83 2.83 2.40
CA LEU A 38 -22.04 2.77 1.19
C LEU A 38 -22.70 1.83 0.16
N ILE A 39 -22.72 2.28 -1.08
CA ILE A 39 -23.19 1.50 -2.23
C ILE A 39 -22.33 0.22 -2.35
N TRP A 40 -22.95 -0.96 -2.47
CA TRP A 40 -22.23 -2.25 -2.46
C TRP A 40 -21.13 -2.34 -3.53
N GLN A 41 -21.32 -1.68 -4.68
CA GLN A 41 -20.31 -1.59 -5.73
C GLN A 41 -19.00 -0.95 -5.23
N ALA A 42 -19.10 0.10 -4.40
CA ALA A 42 -17.93 0.79 -3.85
C ALA A 42 -17.14 -0.12 -2.89
N THR A 43 -17.86 -0.90 -2.06
CA THR A 43 -17.25 -1.90 -1.18
C THR A 43 -16.51 -2.98 -1.97
N LEU A 44 -17.15 -3.54 -3.00
CA LEU A 44 -16.49 -4.56 -3.84
C LEU A 44 -15.28 -4.01 -4.58
N PHE A 45 -15.39 -2.79 -5.13
CA PHE A 45 -14.28 -2.14 -5.80
C PHE A 45 -13.09 -1.93 -4.87
N PHE A 46 -13.34 -1.48 -3.62
CA PHE A 46 -12.31 -1.34 -2.59
C PHE A 46 -11.62 -2.67 -2.28
N VAL A 47 -12.38 -3.75 -2.11
CA VAL A 47 -11.82 -5.08 -1.84
C VAL A 47 -10.96 -5.57 -3.00
N ILE A 48 -11.42 -5.44 -4.24
CA ILE A 48 -10.68 -5.87 -5.42
C ILE A 48 -9.38 -5.08 -5.57
N LEU A 49 -9.42 -3.75 -5.46
CA LEU A 49 -8.23 -2.91 -5.53
C LEU A 49 -7.24 -3.21 -4.41
N GLY A 50 -7.72 -3.37 -3.17
CA GLY A 50 -6.86 -3.71 -2.05
C GLY A 50 -6.13 -5.04 -2.24
N ARG A 51 -6.83 -6.05 -2.77
CA ARG A 51 -6.22 -7.35 -3.12
C ARG A 51 -5.21 -7.23 -4.25
N ALA A 52 -5.56 -6.52 -5.33
CA ALA A 52 -4.66 -6.30 -6.46
C ALA A 52 -3.37 -5.58 -6.02
N GLY A 53 -3.48 -4.52 -5.22
CA GLY A 53 -2.33 -3.80 -4.66
C GLY A 53 -1.44 -4.68 -3.77
N GLY A 54 -2.04 -5.51 -2.91
CA GLY A 54 -1.29 -6.44 -2.06
C GLY A 54 -0.53 -7.51 -2.87
N ILE A 55 -1.13 -8.02 -3.94
CA ILE A 55 -0.46 -8.94 -4.88
C ILE A 55 0.65 -8.21 -5.64
N GLY A 56 0.40 -7.01 -6.16
CA GLY A 56 1.41 -6.20 -6.86
C GLY A 56 2.64 -5.91 -5.98
N ALA A 57 2.44 -5.63 -4.69
CA ALA A 57 3.54 -5.45 -3.75
C ALA A 57 4.29 -6.77 -3.46
N SER A 58 3.57 -7.84 -3.14
CA SER A 58 4.19 -9.10 -2.68
C SER A 58 4.77 -9.92 -3.84
N ALA A 59 3.98 -10.15 -4.87
CA ALA A 59 4.35 -10.91 -6.06
C ALA A 59 5.20 -10.05 -7.02
N GLY A 60 4.83 -8.79 -7.22
CA GLY A 60 5.55 -7.87 -8.10
C GLY A 60 6.81 -7.28 -7.46
N SER A 61 6.67 -6.19 -6.71
CA SER A 61 7.81 -5.40 -6.21
C SER A 61 8.77 -6.24 -5.39
N HIS A 62 8.26 -7.07 -4.49
CA HIS A 62 9.06 -7.93 -3.65
C HIS A 62 9.60 -9.16 -4.40
N ARG A 63 8.76 -10.10 -4.85
CA ARG A 63 9.25 -11.40 -5.39
C ARG A 63 9.80 -11.31 -6.80
N LEU A 64 9.14 -10.62 -7.72
CA LEU A 64 9.53 -10.56 -9.13
C LEU A 64 10.70 -9.59 -9.36
N TRP A 65 10.58 -8.35 -8.90
CA TRP A 65 11.59 -7.31 -9.18
C TRP A 65 12.73 -7.26 -8.17
N SER A 66 12.46 -7.32 -6.86
CA SER A 66 13.53 -7.24 -5.84
C SER A 66 14.28 -8.57 -5.70
N HIS A 67 13.57 -9.68 -5.51
CA HIS A 67 14.18 -10.98 -5.23
C HIS A 67 14.38 -11.88 -6.46
N LYS A 68 13.80 -11.54 -7.61
CA LYS A 68 13.87 -12.34 -8.85
C LYS A 68 13.54 -13.82 -8.63
N ALA A 69 12.61 -14.11 -7.72
CA ALA A 69 12.27 -15.48 -7.29
C ALA A 69 11.67 -16.35 -8.41
N TYR A 70 11.10 -15.72 -9.46
CA TYR A 70 10.57 -16.39 -10.64
C TYR A 70 10.61 -15.46 -11.87
N LYS A 71 10.47 -16.03 -13.07
CA LYS A 71 10.35 -15.30 -14.33
C LYS A 71 8.88 -15.27 -14.79
N ALA A 72 8.27 -14.09 -14.79
CA ALA A 72 6.92 -13.87 -15.29
C ALA A 72 6.90 -13.45 -16.77
N LYS A 73 5.90 -13.91 -17.53
CA LYS A 73 5.63 -13.44 -18.91
C LYS A 73 5.02 -12.04 -18.88
N LEU A 74 5.18 -11.28 -19.97
CA LEU A 74 4.82 -9.86 -20.08
C LEU A 74 3.45 -9.45 -19.48
N PRO A 75 2.33 -10.16 -19.70
CA PRO A 75 1.04 -9.78 -19.09
C PRO A 75 1.07 -9.80 -17.55
N LEU A 76 1.78 -10.76 -16.96
CA LEU A 76 1.90 -10.91 -15.51
C LEU A 76 2.95 -9.98 -14.89
N ARG A 77 3.74 -9.28 -15.71
CA ARG A 77 4.68 -8.23 -15.23
C ARG A 77 4.02 -6.85 -15.15
N ILE A 78 2.91 -6.64 -15.85
CA ILE A 78 2.21 -5.36 -15.94
C ILE A 78 1.05 -5.29 -14.94
N MET A 79 0.44 -6.43 -14.59
CA MET A 79 -0.47 -6.57 -13.46
C MET A 79 0.26 -6.34 -12.13
#